data_AF-A0A8R1DY42-F1
#
_entry.id   AF-A0A8R1DY42-F1
#
_cell.length_a   1.000
_cell.length_b   1.000
_cell.length_c   1.000
_cell.angle_alpha   90.00
_cell.angle_beta   90.00
_cell.angle_gamma   90.00
#
_symmetry.space_group_name_H-M   'P 1'
#
loop_
_entity.id
_entity.type
_entity.pdbx_description
1 polymer ?
#
loop_
_entity_poly.entity_id
_entity_poly.type
_entity_poly.pdbx_seq_one_letter_code
_entity_poly.pdbx_strand_id
1 'polypeptide(L)'
;MKDNFWEMGDVGPCGPCSEIHFDRIGGRDASQLVNADDPMVVEIWNLVFIQFNREEGGVLKPLPAKHIDCGLGLERLIAVMQEKTSNYDTDMFVPIFEAIQKGTGVRAYTGLIGDDDKDGVDMAYRVIADHIRTLTIALSDGGRPDNNGRGYVLRRVLRRAVRYASEKLNAQPGFFASLVPVVIQILGETFPEIARDPETVMDIINDEEKQFLKTLSRGRVLFQRAISALPEGTTTFPGDVTWRLYDTYGFPADLTQLMAEEKGLTVDSAAFEESRKKAIETSSAGAGKFRDTLDLNVHAIAELQQKGVPTTDDSPKYAYSYTGEGVNAVYSAFSFLFWATLENDRKLITVFPLL
;
A
#
# COMPACT_ATOMS: atom_id res chain seq x y z
N MET A 1 -12.88 -8.15 20.28
CA MET A 1 -13.79 -7.92 19.13
C MET A 1 -13.16 -7.03 18.05
N LYS A 2 -12.00 -6.39 18.29
CA LYS A 2 -11.41 -5.43 17.34
C LYS A 2 -10.78 -6.10 16.11
N ASP A 3 -10.15 -7.27 16.28
CA ASP A 3 -9.39 -7.89 15.18
C ASP A 3 -10.28 -8.81 14.31
N ASN A 4 -11.21 -9.56 14.92
CA ASN A 4 -12.08 -10.51 14.19
C ASN A 4 -13.42 -9.93 13.70
N PHE A 5 -13.45 -8.64 13.35
CA PHE A 5 -14.56 -8.00 12.67
C PHE A 5 -14.04 -7.12 11.55
N TRP A 6 -14.29 -7.53 10.31
CA TRP A 6 -13.75 -6.86 9.12
C TRP A 6 -14.75 -5.88 8.52
N GLU A 7 -14.23 -4.75 8.07
CA GLU A 7 -15.01 -3.63 7.55
C GLU A 7 -14.34 -3.06 6.30
N MET A 8 -15.12 -2.83 5.24
CA MET A 8 -14.61 -2.21 4.01
C MET A 8 -14.17 -0.75 4.23
N GLY A 9 -14.80 -0.05 5.19
CA GLY A 9 -14.56 1.34 5.54
C GLY A 9 -15.61 1.83 6.56
N ASP A 10 -15.77 3.15 6.68
CA ASP A 10 -16.74 3.75 7.62
C ASP A 10 -18.20 3.35 7.30
N VAL A 11 -18.48 3.04 6.04
CA VAL A 11 -19.79 2.61 5.51
C VAL A 11 -19.54 1.47 4.53
N GLY A 12 -20.44 0.48 4.50
CA GLY A 12 -20.42 -0.61 3.52
C GLY A 12 -20.51 -2.01 4.12
N PRO A 13 -20.35 -3.06 3.29
CA PRO A 13 -20.39 -4.45 3.74
C PRO A 13 -19.32 -4.75 4.81
N CYS A 14 -19.74 -5.47 5.85
CA CYS A 14 -18.90 -5.87 6.97
C CYS A 14 -19.41 -7.16 7.64
N GLY A 15 -18.60 -7.73 8.51
CA GLY A 15 -19.00 -8.91 9.26
C GLY A 15 -17.89 -9.49 10.14
N PRO A 16 -18.24 -10.45 11.01
CA PRO A 16 -17.24 -11.20 11.75
C PRO A 16 -16.34 -11.97 10.78
N CYS A 17 -15.08 -12.17 11.16
CA CYS A 17 -14.12 -12.90 10.34
C CYS A 17 -13.32 -13.92 11.13
N SER A 18 -12.77 -14.89 10.42
CA SER A 18 -11.82 -15.88 10.94
C SER A 18 -10.51 -15.74 10.18
N GLU A 19 -9.41 -15.65 10.93
CA GLU A 19 -8.08 -15.44 10.38
C GLU A 19 -7.23 -16.71 10.56
N ILE A 20 -6.38 -16.98 9.57
CA ILE A 20 -5.40 -18.04 9.57
C ILE A 20 -4.02 -17.42 9.72
N HIS A 21 -3.33 -17.79 10.80
CA HIS A 21 -1.99 -17.32 11.14
C HIS A 21 -0.96 -18.45 10.97
N PHE A 22 0.25 -18.08 10.57
CA PHE A 22 1.37 -19.00 10.35
C PHE A 22 2.57 -18.61 11.21
N ASP A 23 3.06 -19.55 12.03
CA ASP A 23 4.30 -19.41 12.76
C ASP A 23 5.49 -19.88 11.91
N ARG A 24 6.36 -18.93 11.56
CA ARG A 24 7.56 -19.17 10.76
C ARG A 24 8.63 -19.97 11.52
N ILE A 25 8.65 -19.92 12.85
CA ILE A 25 9.65 -20.64 13.66
C ILE A 25 9.27 -22.13 13.78
N GLY A 26 8.01 -22.43 14.08
CA GLY A 26 7.53 -23.79 14.27
C GLY A 26 8.07 -24.45 15.55
N GLY A 27 7.60 -25.67 15.85
CA GLY A 27 8.05 -26.43 17.04
C GLY A 27 7.69 -25.80 18.40
N ARG A 28 6.81 -24.79 18.43
CA ARG A 28 6.36 -24.08 19.64
C ARG A 28 4.85 -23.88 19.65
N ASP A 29 4.31 -23.50 20.80
CA ASP A 29 2.97 -22.90 20.88
C ASP A 29 3.09 -21.39 20.66
N ALA A 30 2.53 -20.92 19.54
CA ALA A 30 2.56 -19.52 19.13
C ALA A 30 1.22 -18.81 19.33
N SER A 31 0.24 -19.44 20.00
CA SER A 31 -1.11 -18.87 20.16
C SER A 31 -1.13 -17.49 20.82
N GLN A 32 -0.22 -17.24 21.78
CA GLN A 32 -0.10 -15.95 22.47
C GLN A 32 0.53 -14.85 21.61
N LEU A 33 1.12 -15.18 20.47
CA LEU A 33 1.79 -14.25 19.56
C LEU A 33 0.89 -13.83 18.38
N VAL A 34 -0.27 -14.46 18.23
CA VAL A 34 -1.25 -14.11 17.21
C VAL A 34 -1.80 -12.71 17.49
N ASN A 35 -1.79 -11.84 16.48
CA ASN A 35 -2.18 -10.43 16.59
C ASN A 35 -1.38 -9.63 17.64
N ALA A 36 -0.15 -10.08 17.95
CA ALA A 36 0.76 -9.41 18.89
C ALA A 36 1.90 -8.64 18.20
N ASP A 37 1.74 -8.30 16.91
CA ASP A 37 2.75 -7.65 16.07
C ASP A 37 4.10 -8.38 16.00
N ASP A 38 4.12 -9.71 16.24
CA ASP A 38 5.31 -10.53 16.10
C ASP A 38 5.57 -10.86 14.61
N PRO A 39 6.72 -10.45 14.03
CA PRO A 39 6.98 -10.66 12.60
C PRO A 39 7.14 -12.14 12.19
N MET A 40 7.32 -13.04 13.16
CA MET A 40 7.41 -14.48 12.94
C MET A 40 6.05 -15.19 13.00
N VAL A 41 4.99 -14.51 13.47
CA VAL A 41 3.62 -15.04 13.48
C VAL A 41 2.75 -14.14 12.62
N VAL A 42 2.55 -14.56 11.38
CA VAL A 42 1.96 -13.73 10.34
C VAL A 42 0.55 -14.20 9.97
N GLU A 43 -0.37 -13.24 9.85
CA GLU A 43 -1.67 -13.47 9.23
C GLU A 43 -1.47 -13.78 7.73
N ILE A 44 -1.98 -14.92 7.26
CA ILE A 44 -1.89 -15.35 5.86
C ILE A 44 -3.21 -15.11 5.12
N TRP A 45 -4.33 -15.42 5.77
CA TRP A 45 -5.64 -15.46 5.14
C TRP A 45 -6.73 -15.00 6.11
N ASN A 46 -7.55 -14.05 5.67
CA ASN A 46 -8.75 -13.61 6.35
C ASN A 46 -10.01 -14.11 5.62
N LEU A 47 -10.92 -14.74 6.36
CA LEU A 47 -12.21 -15.24 5.89
C LEU A 47 -13.33 -14.44 6.56
N VAL A 48 -13.90 -13.50 5.84
CA VAL A 48 -14.95 -12.61 6.32
C VAL A 48 -16.32 -13.21 6.02
N PHE A 49 -17.12 -13.39 7.06
CA PHE A 49 -18.51 -13.80 6.95
C PHE A 49 -19.39 -12.56 6.84
N ILE A 50 -19.50 -12.03 5.62
CA ILE A 50 -20.24 -10.80 5.31
C ILE A 50 -21.72 -10.98 5.66
N GLN A 51 -22.18 -10.19 6.63
CA GLN A 51 -23.52 -10.31 7.23
C GLN A 51 -24.22 -8.96 7.41
N PHE A 52 -23.47 -7.86 7.46
CA PHE A 52 -24.01 -6.53 7.73
C PHE A 52 -23.56 -5.53 6.67
N ASN A 53 -24.31 -4.44 6.56
CA ASN A 53 -23.90 -3.20 5.92
C ASN A 53 -23.85 -2.13 7.02
N ARG A 54 -22.67 -1.55 7.25
CA ARG A 54 -22.53 -0.40 8.14
C ARG A 54 -23.06 0.83 7.42
N GLU A 55 -23.94 1.57 8.08
CA GLU A 55 -24.50 2.83 7.61
C GLU A 55 -23.83 4.00 8.34
N GLU A 56 -24.06 5.22 7.84
CA GLU A 56 -23.60 6.45 8.52
C GLU A 56 -24.08 6.49 9.97
N GLY A 57 -23.21 6.94 10.88
CA GLY A 57 -23.46 6.87 12.32
C GLY A 57 -23.14 5.51 12.95
N GLY A 58 -22.63 4.54 12.17
CA GLY A 58 -22.08 3.28 12.66
C GLY A 58 -23.12 2.17 12.87
N VAL A 59 -24.36 2.37 12.45
CA VAL A 59 -25.44 1.38 12.58
C VAL A 59 -25.19 0.19 11.65
N LEU A 60 -25.31 -1.03 12.17
CA LEU A 60 -25.16 -2.27 11.40
C LEU A 60 -26.52 -2.78 10.93
N LYS A 61 -26.77 -2.73 9.62
CA LYS A 61 -28.00 -3.25 9.00
C LYS A 61 -27.74 -4.65 8.43
N PRO A 62 -28.54 -5.67 8.77
CA PRO A 62 -28.39 -7.01 8.17
C PRO A 62 -28.53 -6.98 6.65
N LEU A 63 -27.66 -7.72 5.97
CA LEU A 63 -27.76 -7.91 4.51
C LEU A 63 -28.88 -8.91 4.16
N PRO A 64 -29.51 -8.80 2.97
CA PRO A 64 -30.54 -9.73 2.52
C PRO A 64 -30.06 -11.18 2.40
N ALA A 65 -28.77 -11.37 2.11
CA ALA A 65 -28.10 -12.66 2.02
C ALA A 65 -26.73 -12.59 2.72
N LYS A 66 -26.25 -13.75 3.18
CA LYS A 66 -24.92 -13.91 3.77
C LYS A 66 -23.93 -14.30 2.68
N HIS A 67 -22.75 -13.70 2.71
CA HIS A 67 -21.69 -13.97 1.74
C HIS A 67 -20.38 -14.31 2.46
N ILE A 68 -19.44 -14.86 1.71
CA ILE A 68 -18.06 -15.07 2.16
C ILE A 68 -17.18 -14.20 1.30
N ASP A 69 -16.38 -13.35 1.94
CA ASP A 69 -15.30 -12.58 1.31
C ASP A 69 -13.98 -13.06 1.90
N CYS A 70 -13.00 -13.34 1.04
CA CYS A 70 -11.75 -13.98 1.43
C CYS A 70 -10.57 -13.17 0.89
N GLY A 71 -9.67 -12.76 1.78
CA GLY A 71 -8.44 -12.04 1.43
C GLY A 71 -7.21 -12.83 1.85
N LEU A 72 -6.39 -13.23 0.88
CA LEU A 72 -5.10 -13.89 1.13
C LEU A 72 -3.96 -13.02 0.61
N GLY A 73 -2.95 -12.78 1.42
CA GLY A 73 -1.76 -12.03 1.02
C GLY A 73 -0.80 -12.90 0.20
N LEU A 74 -0.77 -12.72 -1.12
CA LEU A 74 0.05 -13.54 -2.03
C LEU A 74 1.54 -13.52 -1.63
N GLU A 75 2.10 -12.35 -1.39
CA GLU A 75 3.52 -12.20 -1.01
C GLU A 75 3.85 -12.86 0.33
N ARG A 76 2.88 -12.85 1.27
CA ARG A 76 3.04 -13.54 2.57
C ARG A 76 3.04 -15.05 2.38
N LEU A 77 2.12 -15.57 1.57
CA LEU A 77 2.03 -16.99 1.24
C LEU A 77 3.29 -17.47 0.52
N ILE A 78 3.75 -16.74 -0.51
CA ILE A 78 4.98 -17.06 -1.25
C ILE A 78 6.17 -17.09 -0.29
N ALA A 79 6.30 -16.11 0.60
CA ALA A 79 7.38 -16.11 1.59
C ALA A 79 7.35 -17.36 2.49
N VAL A 80 6.17 -17.81 2.90
CA VAL A 80 6.02 -19.06 3.66
C VAL A 80 6.42 -20.28 2.83
N MET A 81 5.93 -20.37 1.59
CA MET A 81 6.20 -21.51 0.68
C MET A 81 7.68 -21.62 0.30
N GLN A 82 8.37 -20.48 0.16
CA GLN A 82 9.79 -20.41 -0.16
C GLN A 82 10.71 -20.41 1.08
N GLU A 83 10.14 -20.66 2.27
CA GLU A 83 10.85 -20.69 3.55
C GLU A 83 11.65 -19.40 3.83
N LYS A 84 11.10 -18.26 3.42
CA LYS A 84 11.66 -16.93 3.68
C LYS A 84 11.08 -16.32 4.95
N THR A 85 11.87 -15.46 5.59
CA THR A 85 11.46 -14.71 6.79
C THR A 85 10.79 -13.38 6.45
N SER A 86 10.97 -12.88 5.23
CA SER A 86 10.40 -11.63 4.74
C SER A 86 9.73 -11.82 3.38
N ASN A 87 8.66 -11.05 3.15
CA ASN A 87 8.04 -10.93 1.82
C ASN A 87 9.05 -10.47 0.77
N TYR A 88 9.98 -9.61 1.18
CA TYR A 88 10.98 -8.99 0.30
C TYR A 88 12.10 -9.93 -0.13
N ASP A 89 12.23 -11.12 0.48
CA ASP A 89 13.29 -12.08 0.15
C ASP A 89 12.84 -13.10 -0.91
N THR A 90 11.66 -12.89 -1.49
CA THR A 90 11.02 -13.76 -2.48
C THR A 90 11.38 -13.34 -3.91
N ASP A 91 11.13 -14.23 -4.85
CA ASP A 91 11.20 -13.98 -6.30
C ASP A 91 10.30 -12.82 -6.77
N MET A 92 9.33 -12.38 -5.97
CA MET A 92 8.50 -11.21 -6.26
C MET A 92 9.21 -9.86 -6.04
N PHE A 93 10.35 -9.83 -5.36
CA PHE A 93 11.08 -8.59 -5.04
C PHE A 93 12.56 -8.64 -5.39
N VAL A 94 13.20 -9.80 -5.34
CA VAL A 94 14.62 -9.97 -5.66
C VAL A 94 15.01 -9.37 -7.03
N PRO A 95 14.26 -9.54 -8.13
CA PRO A 95 14.63 -8.94 -9.41
C PRO A 95 14.65 -7.40 -9.37
N ILE A 96 13.79 -6.78 -8.57
CA ILE A 96 13.77 -5.33 -8.37
C ILE A 96 15.01 -4.90 -7.58
N PHE A 97 15.40 -5.65 -6.54
CA PHE A 97 16.60 -5.37 -5.77
C PHE A 97 17.88 -5.53 -6.61
N GLU A 98 17.97 -6.54 -7.46
CA GLU A 98 19.08 -6.70 -8.40
C GLU A 98 19.18 -5.51 -9.36
N ALA A 99 18.04 -5.04 -9.89
CA ALA A 99 17.98 -3.84 -10.72
C ALA A 99 18.40 -2.58 -9.97
N ILE A 100 18.00 -2.44 -8.70
CA ILE A 100 18.43 -1.34 -7.83
C ILE A 100 19.93 -1.36 -7.62
N GLN A 101 20.49 -2.49 -7.23
CA GLN A 101 21.92 -2.64 -7.01
C GLN A 101 22.71 -2.28 -8.28
N LYS A 102 22.29 -2.83 -9.43
CA LYS A 102 22.94 -2.60 -10.72
C LYS A 102 22.85 -1.13 -11.17
N GLY A 103 21.70 -0.50 -10.99
CA GLY A 103 21.47 0.86 -11.47
C GLY A 103 22.05 1.96 -10.58
N THR A 104 22.23 1.69 -9.29
CA THR A 104 22.73 2.68 -8.32
C THR A 104 24.18 2.43 -7.90
N GLY A 105 24.68 1.20 -8.01
CA GLY A 105 26.03 0.81 -7.58
C GLY A 105 26.19 0.74 -6.06
N VAL A 106 25.12 0.82 -5.29
CA VAL A 106 25.13 0.67 -3.83
C VAL A 106 25.38 -0.78 -3.42
N ARG A 107 25.66 -0.99 -2.12
CA ARG A 107 25.80 -2.34 -1.57
C ARG A 107 24.53 -3.17 -1.82
N ALA A 108 24.69 -4.49 -1.87
CA ALA A 108 23.56 -5.42 -1.96
C ALA A 108 22.63 -5.28 -0.75
N TYR A 109 21.36 -5.61 -0.95
CA TYR A 109 20.37 -5.76 0.10
C TYR A 109 20.78 -6.89 1.06
N THR A 110 20.72 -6.61 2.37
CA THR A 110 21.13 -7.55 3.42
C THR A 110 20.01 -7.97 4.36
N GLY A 111 18.80 -7.41 4.20
CA GLY A 111 17.65 -7.79 5.02
C GLY A 111 17.60 -7.19 6.42
N LEU A 112 18.46 -6.22 6.74
CA LEU A 112 18.49 -5.58 8.06
C LEU A 112 17.26 -4.66 8.25
N ILE A 113 16.81 -4.54 9.50
CA ILE A 113 15.60 -3.80 9.88
C ILE A 113 15.90 -2.97 11.12
N GLY A 114 15.29 -1.77 11.23
CA GLY A 114 15.41 -0.93 12.41
C GLY A 114 16.85 -0.50 12.67
N ASP A 115 17.29 -0.60 13.93
CA ASP A 115 18.61 -0.17 14.37
C ASP A 115 19.77 -0.97 13.74
N ASP A 116 19.49 -2.16 13.20
CA ASP A 116 20.48 -2.95 12.47
C ASP A 116 20.77 -2.37 11.07
N ASP A 117 19.81 -1.68 10.44
CA ASP A 117 19.96 -1.01 9.15
C ASP A 117 20.52 0.41 9.30
N LYS A 118 21.75 0.51 9.82
CA LYS A 118 22.37 1.79 10.25
C LYS A 118 22.47 2.85 9.16
N ASP A 119 22.67 2.45 7.91
CA ASP A 119 22.73 3.36 6.76
C ASP A 119 21.35 3.61 6.11
N GLY A 120 20.33 2.84 6.51
CA GLY A 120 18.97 2.91 5.99
C GLY A 120 18.85 2.41 4.54
N VAL A 121 19.86 1.68 4.05
CA VAL A 121 19.89 1.20 2.67
C VAL A 121 18.90 0.07 2.48
N ASP A 122 18.78 -0.86 3.43
CA ASP A 122 17.84 -1.99 3.28
C ASP A 122 16.38 -1.51 3.32
N MET A 123 16.08 -0.51 4.16
CA MET A 123 14.79 0.19 4.15
C MET A 123 14.55 0.87 2.80
N ALA A 124 15.56 1.53 2.22
CA ALA A 124 15.42 2.19 0.93
C ALA A 124 15.12 1.20 -0.21
N TYR A 125 15.77 0.03 -0.23
CA TYR A 125 15.45 -1.05 -1.16
C TYR A 125 13.97 -1.44 -1.07
N ARG A 126 13.48 -1.75 0.15
CA ARG A 126 12.09 -2.16 0.39
C ARG A 126 11.09 -1.08 -0.03
N VAL A 127 11.34 0.17 0.35
CA VAL A 127 10.47 1.31 0.01
C VAL A 127 10.40 1.53 -1.50
N ILE A 128 11.54 1.53 -2.20
CA ILE A 128 11.57 1.77 -3.64
C ILE A 128 10.89 0.65 -4.41
N ALA A 129 11.12 -0.61 -4.03
CA ALA A 129 10.52 -1.76 -4.70
C ALA A 129 8.99 -1.80 -4.51
N ASP A 130 8.50 -1.50 -3.30
CA ASP A 130 7.07 -1.40 -3.03
C ASP A 130 6.43 -0.23 -3.80
N HIS A 131 7.07 0.94 -3.78
CA HIS A 131 6.52 2.14 -4.39
C HIS A 131 6.52 2.07 -5.92
N ILE A 132 7.54 1.47 -6.56
CA ILE A 132 7.52 1.30 -8.02
C ILE A 132 6.42 0.33 -8.45
N ARG A 133 6.18 -0.76 -7.71
CA ARG A 133 5.07 -1.69 -7.98
C ARG A 133 3.73 -0.97 -7.88
N THR A 134 3.52 -0.23 -6.79
CA THR A 134 2.31 0.55 -6.56
C THR A 134 2.06 1.58 -7.67
N LEU A 135 3.08 2.35 -8.03
CA LEU A 135 2.96 3.38 -9.07
C LEU A 135 2.78 2.79 -10.45
N THR A 136 3.46 1.68 -10.78
CA THR A 136 3.30 1.02 -12.08
C THR A 136 1.85 0.61 -12.28
N ILE A 137 1.25 -0.12 -11.32
CA ILE A 137 -0.14 -0.55 -11.39
C ILE A 137 -1.08 0.66 -11.43
N ALA A 138 -0.97 1.58 -10.46
CA ALA A 138 -1.91 2.68 -10.34
C ALA A 138 -1.89 3.66 -11.53
N LEU A 139 -0.72 3.87 -12.14
CA LEU A 139 -0.59 4.74 -13.33
C LEU A 139 -1.08 4.04 -14.60
N SER A 140 -0.86 2.73 -14.73
CA SER A 140 -1.42 1.91 -15.82
C SER A 140 -2.95 1.86 -15.77
N ASP A 141 -3.54 1.85 -14.57
CA ASP A 141 -5.00 1.93 -14.36
C ASP A 141 -5.60 3.33 -14.58
N GLY A 142 -4.80 4.30 -15.03
CA GLY A 142 -5.24 5.65 -15.34
C GLY A 142 -5.16 6.64 -14.17
N GLY A 143 -4.64 6.22 -13.01
CA GLY A 143 -4.28 7.12 -11.93
C GLY A 143 -3.22 8.12 -12.38
N ARG A 144 -3.26 9.35 -11.85
CA ARG A 144 -2.30 10.41 -12.18
C ARG A 144 -1.91 11.19 -10.92
N PRO A 145 -0.64 11.60 -10.75
CA PRO A 145 -0.24 12.47 -9.65
C PRO A 145 -0.99 13.81 -9.69
N ASP A 146 -1.51 14.24 -8.56
CA ASP A 146 -2.26 15.50 -8.40
C ASP A 146 -2.08 16.07 -6.98
N ASN A 147 -2.64 17.24 -6.69
CA ASN A 147 -2.67 17.87 -5.37
C ASN A 147 -3.87 17.44 -4.52
N ASN A 148 -4.83 16.70 -5.09
CA ASN A 148 -6.07 16.32 -4.39
C ASN A 148 -6.38 14.82 -4.51
N GLY A 149 -7.12 14.30 -3.54
CA GLY A 149 -7.69 12.95 -3.58
C GLY A 149 -6.67 11.84 -3.87
N ARG A 150 -7.04 10.90 -4.75
CA ARG A 150 -6.20 9.76 -5.13
C ARG A 150 -4.88 10.18 -5.79
N GLY A 151 -4.91 11.23 -6.60
CA GLY A 151 -3.69 11.73 -7.26
C GLY A 151 -2.68 12.30 -6.26
N TYR A 152 -3.14 12.89 -5.16
CA TYR A 152 -2.24 13.31 -4.08
C TYR A 152 -1.55 12.13 -3.40
N VAL A 153 -2.25 11.01 -3.20
CA VAL A 153 -1.64 9.79 -2.66
C VAL A 153 -0.53 9.29 -3.59
N LEU A 154 -0.79 9.22 -4.91
CA LEU A 154 0.24 8.82 -5.88
C LEU A 154 1.44 9.77 -5.88
N ARG A 155 1.20 11.08 -5.82
CA ARG A 155 2.27 12.09 -5.69
C ARG A 155 3.10 11.88 -4.42
N ARG A 156 2.47 11.56 -3.28
CA ARG A 156 3.16 11.29 -2.01
C ARG A 156 4.06 10.05 -2.10
N VAL A 157 3.52 8.94 -2.61
CA VAL A 157 4.25 7.68 -2.81
C VAL A 157 5.46 7.93 -3.71
N LEU A 158 5.27 8.62 -4.84
CA LEU A 158 6.36 8.93 -5.78
C LEU A 158 7.44 9.81 -5.14
N ARG A 159 7.07 10.92 -4.49
CA ARG A 159 8.05 11.82 -3.84
C ARG A 159 8.82 11.12 -2.72
N ARG A 160 8.17 10.22 -1.97
CA ARG A 160 8.85 9.39 -0.98
C ARG A 160 9.86 8.46 -1.66
N ALA A 161 9.49 7.76 -2.73
CA ALA A 161 10.40 6.88 -3.46
C ALA A 161 11.61 7.65 -4.02
N VAL A 162 11.38 8.82 -4.63
CA VAL A 162 12.46 9.69 -5.16
C VAL A 162 13.40 10.15 -4.06
N ARG A 163 12.90 10.50 -2.87
CA ARG A 163 13.76 10.84 -1.72
C ARG A 163 14.66 9.66 -1.35
N TYR A 164 14.10 8.47 -1.18
CA TYR A 164 14.89 7.28 -0.82
C TYR A 164 15.91 6.93 -1.90
N ALA A 165 15.51 6.98 -3.17
CA ALA A 165 16.40 6.72 -4.30
C ALA A 165 17.57 7.72 -4.33
N SER A 166 17.28 9.02 -4.20
CA SER A 166 18.31 10.07 -4.26
C SER A 166 19.18 10.14 -3.01
N GLU A 167 18.59 10.10 -1.80
CA GLU A 167 19.31 10.38 -0.56
C GLU A 167 19.97 9.15 0.07
N LYS A 168 19.33 7.97 -0.04
CA LYS A 168 19.85 6.73 0.58
C LYS A 168 20.61 5.88 -0.43
N LEU A 169 20.18 5.87 -1.69
CA LEU A 169 20.81 5.04 -2.72
C LEU A 169 21.66 5.82 -3.73
N ASN A 170 21.73 7.15 -3.64
CA ASN A 170 22.48 7.99 -4.57
C ASN A 170 22.13 7.76 -6.06
N ALA A 171 20.87 7.41 -6.32
CA ALA A 171 20.37 7.17 -7.67
C ALA A 171 20.36 8.47 -8.50
N GLN A 172 20.66 8.33 -9.80
CA GLN A 172 20.57 9.44 -10.75
C GLN A 172 19.11 9.66 -11.20
N PRO A 173 18.72 10.89 -11.57
CA PRO A 173 17.39 11.15 -12.12
C PRO A 173 17.06 10.24 -13.31
N GLY A 174 15.84 9.74 -13.37
CA GLY A 174 15.39 8.75 -14.35
C GLY A 174 15.59 7.29 -13.92
N PHE A 175 16.42 7.03 -12.90
CA PHE A 175 16.62 5.68 -12.38
C PHE A 175 15.31 5.07 -11.84
N PHE A 176 14.50 5.84 -11.10
CA PHE A 176 13.29 5.28 -10.49
C PHE A 176 12.29 4.76 -11.54
N ALA A 177 12.07 5.53 -12.61
CA ALA A 177 11.23 5.10 -13.73
C ALA A 177 11.81 3.88 -14.47
N SER A 178 13.14 3.71 -14.50
CA SER A 178 13.78 2.56 -15.14
C SER A 178 13.46 1.20 -14.50
N LEU A 179 12.83 1.20 -13.31
CA LEU A 179 12.35 0.00 -12.64
C LEU A 179 10.97 -0.49 -13.15
N VAL A 180 10.22 0.33 -13.89
CA VAL A 180 8.91 -0.04 -14.45
C VAL A 180 8.98 -1.33 -15.28
N PRO A 181 9.92 -1.51 -16.23
CA PRO A 181 10.03 -2.75 -17.00
C PRO A 181 10.26 -4.00 -16.13
N VAL A 182 10.95 -3.85 -14.99
CA VAL A 182 11.19 -4.97 -14.05
C VAL A 182 9.89 -5.39 -13.37
N VAL A 183 9.04 -4.42 -12.99
CA VAL A 183 7.70 -4.73 -12.46
C VAL A 183 6.85 -5.44 -13.49
N ILE A 184 6.91 -5.02 -14.76
CA ILE A 184 6.17 -5.65 -15.86
C ILE A 184 6.63 -7.08 -16.08
N GLN A 185 7.94 -7.36 -15.95
CA GLN A 185 8.45 -8.73 -16.02
C GLN A 185 7.87 -9.63 -14.93
N ILE A 186 7.66 -9.10 -13.71
CA ILE A 186 7.16 -9.87 -12.56
C ILE A 186 5.64 -10.06 -12.64
N LEU A 187 4.90 -9.01 -13.04
CA LEU A 187 3.44 -8.94 -12.89
C LEU A 187 2.66 -8.94 -14.21
N GLY A 188 3.34 -8.73 -15.34
CA GLY A 188 2.69 -8.44 -16.63
C GLY A 188 1.92 -9.62 -17.23
N GLU A 189 2.26 -10.86 -16.89
CA GLU A 189 1.43 -12.01 -17.30
C GLU A 189 0.08 -12.04 -16.57
N THR A 190 0.07 -11.63 -15.29
CA THR A 190 -1.16 -11.61 -14.46
C THR A 190 -2.00 -10.37 -14.71
N PHE A 191 -1.35 -9.23 -14.97
CA PHE A 191 -1.99 -7.93 -15.21
C PHE A 191 -1.55 -7.37 -16.58
N PRO A 192 -2.00 -7.92 -17.72
CA PRO A 192 -1.52 -7.53 -19.05
C PRO A 192 -1.66 -6.02 -19.36
N GLU A 193 -2.59 -5.34 -18.71
CA GLU A 193 -2.82 -3.91 -18.81
C GLU A 193 -1.58 -3.06 -18.47
N ILE A 194 -0.70 -3.52 -17.58
CA ILE A 194 0.50 -2.77 -17.21
C ILE A 194 1.55 -2.73 -18.32
N ALA A 195 1.50 -3.69 -19.25
CA ALA A 195 2.42 -3.77 -20.40
C ALA A 195 1.95 -2.95 -21.61
N ARG A 196 0.74 -2.37 -21.57
CA ARG A 196 0.14 -1.69 -22.72
C ARG A 196 0.89 -0.42 -23.16
N ASP A 197 1.31 0.39 -22.19
CA ASP A 197 1.98 1.68 -22.44
C ASP A 197 2.97 2.02 -21.30
N PRO A 198 4.07 1.26 -21.17
CA PRO A 198 5.07 1.47 -20.13
C PRO A 198 5.79 2.81 -20.26
N GLU A 199 5.94 3.34 -21.48
CA GLU A 199 6.62 4.61 -21.75
C GLU A 199 5.87 5.77 -21.10
N THR A 200 4.55 5.84 -21.26
CA THR A 200 3.73 6.87 -20.59
C THR A 200 3.85 6.80 -19.06
N VAL A 201 3.89 5.59 -18.47
CA VAL A 201 4.08 5.42 -17.02
C VAL A 201 5.44 5.97 -16.59
N MET A 202 6.50 5.62 -17.32
CA MET A 202 7.85 6.10 -17.06
C MET A 202 7.97 7.62 -17.19
N ASP A 203 7.34 8.21 -18.21
CA ASP A 203 7.35 9.66 -18.45
C ASP A 203 6.65 10.42 -17.32
N ILE A 204 5.48 9.93 -16.86
CA ILE A 204 4.78 10.52 -15.71
C ILE A 204 5.67 10.49 -14.46
N ILE A 205 6.37 9.38 -14.22
CA ILE A 205 7.27 9.25 -13.08
C ILE A 205 8.44 10.24 -13.20
N ASN A 206 9.07 10.31 -14.37
CA ASN A 206 10.21 11.18 -14.64
C ASN A 206 9.84 12.67 -14.52
N ASP A 207 8.65 13.07 -15.00
CA ASP A 207 8.20 14.44 -14.91
C ASP A 207 7.94 14.88 -13.47
N GLU A 208 7.27 14.06 -12.67
CA GLU A 208 7.04 14.36 -11.26
C GLU A 208 8.35 14.31 -10.45
N GLU A 209 9.25 13.36 -10.73
CA GLU A 209 10.59 13.32 -10.15
C GLU A 209 11.36 14.62 -10.44
N LYS A 210 11.41 15.03 -11.71
CA LYS A 210 12.09 16.26 -12.13
C LYS A 210 11.49 17.51 -11.47
N GLN A 211 10.18 17.55 -11.28
CA GLN A 211 9.53 18.65 -10.56
C GLN A 211 9.93 18.67 -9.08
N PHE A 212 9.92 17.51 -8.42
CA PHE A 212 10.24 17.40 -7.00
C PHE A 212 11.73 17.65 -6.71
N LEU A 213 12.64 17.18 -7.56
CA LEU A 213 14.08 17.39 -7.39
C LEU A 213 14.46 18.88 -7.35
N LYS A 214 13.71 19.76 -8.05
CA LYS A 214 13.92 21.23 -7.99
C LYS A 214 13.75 21.79 -6.58
N THR A 215 12.86 21.21 -5.77
CA THR A 215 12.53 21.69 -4.43
C THR A 215 13.15 20.83 -3.32
N LEU A 216 13.43 19.55 -3.58
CA LEU A 216 13.99 18.59 -2.61
C LEU A 216 15.26 19.13 -1.94
N SER A 217 16.25 19.55 -2.73
CA SER A 217 17.52 20.09 -2.19
C SER A 217 17.30 21.31 -1.29
N ARG A 218 16.44 22.24 -1.70
CA ARG A 218 16.16 23.47 -0.93
C ARG A 218 15.38 23.18 0.34
N GLY A 219 14.38 22.30 0.27
CA GLY A 219 13.60 21.87 1.44
C GLY A 219 14.46 21.12 2.44
N ARG A 220 15.40 20.30 1.97
CA ARG A 220 16.39 19.62 2.84
C ARG A 220 17.26 20.62 3.61
N VAL A 221 17.75 21.66 2.95
CA VAL A 221 18.53 22.72 3.61
C VAL A 221 17.68 23.44 4.67
N LEU A 222 16.40 23.71 4.38
CA LEU A 222 15.49 24.28 5.37
C LEU A 222 15.29 23.34 6.57
N PHE A 223 15.04 22.06 6.31
CA PHE A 223 14.86 21.04 7.34
C PHE A 223 16.09 20.91 8.24
N GLN A 224 17.29 20.85 7.66
CA GLN A 224 18.55 20.79 8.42
C GLN A 224 18.77 22.04 9.27
N ARG A 225 18.50 23.23 8.72
CA ARG A 225 18.59 24.48 9.49
C ARG A 225 17.62 24.52 10.65
N ALA A 226 16.40 24.02 10.44
CA ALA A 226 15.39 23.95 11.50
C ALA A 226 15.85 23.01 12.62
N ILE A 227 16.39 21.83 12.29
CA ILE A 227 16.96 20.90 13.29
C ILE A 227 18.11 21.57 14.05
N SER A 228 19.06 22.19 13.36
CA SER A 228 20.21 22.82 14.03
C SER A 228 19.84 24.01 14.91
N ALA A 229 18.65 24.59 14.70
CA ALA A 229 18.12 25.68 15.51
C ALA A 229 17.27 25.20 16.70
N LEU A 230 17.00 23.88 16.81
CA LEU A 230 16.24 23.34 17.94
C LEU A 230 17.08 23.42 19.23
N PRO A 231 16.46 23.83 20.36
CA PRO A 231 17.11 23.74 21.65
C PRO A 231 17.51 22.30 21.98
N GLU A 232 18.61 22.13 22.72
CA GLU A 232 19.06 20.82 23.17
C GLU A 232 17.98 20.14 24.04
N GLY A 233 17.75 18.84 23.81
CA GLY A 233 16.69 18.07 24.47
C GLY A 233 15.29 18.22 23.87
N THR A 234 15.12 19.00 22.80
CA THR A 234 13.84 19.08 22.08
C THR A 234 13.56 17.77 21.34
N THR A 235 12.40 17.18 21.58
CA THR A 235 11.93 15.95 20.89
C THR A 235 10.92 16.22 19.79
N THR A 236 10.51 17.48 19.61
CA THR A 236 9.41 17.86 18.70
C THR A 236 9.90 18.83 17.62
N PHE A 237 9.67 18.47 16.35
CA PHE A 237 9.93 19.28 15.18
C PHE A 237 8.77 20.27 14.93
N PRO A 238 9.04 21.55 14.60
CA PRO A 238 8.01 22.58 14.54
C PRO A 238 7.01 22.36 13.40
N GLY A 239 5.72 22.46 13.72
CA GLY A 239 4.62 22.24 12.76
C GLY A 239 4.50 23.36 11.71
N ASP A 240 4.90 24.58 12.04
CA ASP A 240 4.95 25.72 11.10
C ASP A 240 6.04 25.52 10.02
N VAL A 241 7.20 24.98 10.41
CA VAL A 241 8.26 24.60 9.47
C VAL A 241 7.79 23.43 8.60
N THR A 242 7.11 22.46 9.19
CA THR A 242 6.49 21.34 8.43
C THR A 242 5.49 21.87 7.41
N TRP A 243 4.64 22.83 7.80
CA TRP A 243 3.71 23.49 6.88
C TRP A 243 4.44 24.20 5.75
N ARG A 244 5.53 24.91 6.04
CA ARG A 244 6.34 25.58 5.02
C ARG A 244 7.01 24.58 4.07
N LEU A 245 7.50 23.46 4.57
CA LEU A 245 8.05 22.36 3.75
C LEU A 245 6.98 21.80 2.81
N TYR A 246 5.75 21.66 3.30
CA TYR A 246 4.60 21.23 2.51
C TYR A 246 4.20 22.26 1.44
N ASP A 247 3.84 23.48 1.86
CA ASP A 247 3.26 24.51 1.01
C ASP A 247 4.27 25.06 -0.01
N THR A 248 5.50 25.35 0.42
CA THR A 248 6.50 26.02 -0.44
C THR A 248 7.39 25.03 -1.20
N TYR A 249 7.76 23.91 -0.57
CA TYR A 249 8.73 22.97 -1.12
C TYR A 249 8.10 21.66 -1.60
N GLY A 250 6.80 21.48 -1.39
CA GLY A 250 6.08 20.29 -1.84
C GLY A 250 6.45 19.01 -1.08
N PHE A 251 6.99 19.10 0.12
CA PHE A 251 7.24 17.92 0.95
C PHE A 251 5.92 17.44 1.55
N PRO A 252 5.47 16.22 1.25
CA PRO A 252 4.36 15.65 1.99
C PRO A 252 4.61 15.69 3.51
N ALA A 253 3.57 15.89 4.31
CA ALA A 253 3.69 15.95 5.76
C ALA A 253 4.30 14.66 6.34
N ASP A 254 3.90 13.51 5.80
CA ASP A 254 4.46 12.19 6.13
C ASP A 254 5.94 12.05 5.73
N LEU A 255 6.36 12.68 4.62
CA LEU A 255 7.77 12.70 4.26
C LEU A 255 8.60 13.45 5.30
N THR A 256 8.10 14.59 5.77
CA THR A 256 8.74 15.38 6.83
C THR A 256 8.74 14.64 8.16
N GLN A 257 7.65 13.92 8.47
CA GLN A 257 7.56 13.06 9.65
C GLN A 257 8.63 11.97 9.63
N LEU A 258 8.80 11.25 8.52
CA LEU A 258 9.86 10.24 8.37
C LEU A 258 11.26 10.86 8.53
N MET A 259 11.48 12.05 7.98
CA MET A 259 12.75 12.77 8.14
C MET A 259 13.02 13.15 9.60
N ALA A 260 11.98 13.52 10.35
CA ALA A 260 12.07 13.84 11.77
C ALA A 260 12.33 12.58 12.62
N GLU A 261 11.64 11.48 12.32
CA GLU A 261 11.81 10.18 13.00
C GLU A 261 13.24 9.64 12.83
N GLU A 262 13.84 9.77 11.65
CA GLU A 262 15.26 9.46 11.39
C GLU A 262 16.25 10.28 12.25
N LYS A 263 15.77 11.33 12.93
CA LYS A 263 16.53 12.19 13.85
C LYS A 263 16.07 12.04 15.30
N GLY A 264 15.18 11.09 15.61
CA GLY A 264 14.61 10.90 16.93
C GLY A 264 13.62 12.00 17.34
N LEU A 265 13.01 12.69 16.37
CA LEU A 265 12.05 13.76 16.57
C LEU A 265 10.65 13.33 16.14
N THR A 266 9.62 13.86 16.79
CA THR A 266 8.22 13.78 16.34
C THR A 266 7.77 15.11 15.75
N VAL A 267 6.82 15.13 14.82
CA VAL A 267 6.32 16.39 14.26
C VAL A 267 5.16 16.92 15.09
N ASP A 268 5.13 18.23 15.36
CA ASP A 268 3.95 18.89 15.95
C ASP A 268 2.80 18.96 14.93
N SER A 269 1.97 17.92 14.93
CA SER A 269 0.80 17.83 14.04
C SER A 269 -0.26 18.89 14.34
N ALA A 270 -0.37 19.36 15.59
CA ALA A 270 -1.35 20.37 15.96
C ALA A 270 -0.99 21.73 15.38
N ALA A 271 0.27 22.15 15.52
CA ALA A 271 0.77 23.40 14.93
C ALA A 271 0.79 23.36 13.39
N PHE A 272 1.02 22.19 12.79
CA PHE A 272 0.89 22.00 11.35
C PHE A 272 -0.55 22.27 10.88
N GLU A 273 -1.54 21.65 11.53
CA GLU A 273 -2.95 21.82 11.15
C GLU A 273 -3.45 23.24 11.44
N GLU A 274 -2.96 23.89 12.49
CA GLU A 274 -3.23 25.31 12.74
C GLU A 274 -2.68 26.19 11.61
N SER A 275 -1.45 25.95 11.17
CA SER A 275 -0.83 26.68 10.05
C SER A 275 -1.58 26.44 8.73
N ARG A 276 -2.02 25.19 8.49
CA ARG A 276 -2.87 24.82 7.36
C ARG A 276 -4.20 25.57 7.39
N LYS A 277 -4.88 25.61 8.53
CA LYS A 277 -6.15 26.33 8.70
C LYS A 277 -5.98 27.82 8.43
N LYS A 278 -4.96 28.46 8.98
CA LYS A 278 -4.66 29.88 8.73
C LYS A 278 -4.44 30.18 7.24
N ALA A 279 -3.73 29.30 6.53
CA ALA A 279 -3.52 29.44 5.09
C ALA A 279 -4.82 29.25 4.30
N ILE A 280 -5.65 28.26 4.67
CA ILE A 280 -6.97 28.04 4.08
C ILE A 280 -7.85 29.27 4.32
N GLU A 281 -7.97 29.77 5.54
CA GLU A 281 -8.74 30.98 5.88
C GLU A 281 -8.30 32.18 5.03
N THR A 282 -6.99 32.37 4.88
CA THR A 282 -6.41 33.44 4.04
C THR A 282 -6.74 33.24 2.55
N SER A 283 -6.76 32.00 2.06
CA SER A 283 -7.08 31.67 0.65
C SER A 283 -8.59 31.59 0.34
N SER A 284 -9.41 31.26 1.34
CA SER A 284 -10.85 31.02 1.25
C SER A 284 -11.68 32.32 1.30
N ALA A 285 -11.03 33.45 1.52
CA ALA A 285 -11.59 34.77 1.18
C ALA A 285 -11.95 34.93 -0.31
N GLY A 286 -11.65 33.93 -1.18
CA GLY A 286 -11.87 33.99 -2.63
C GLY A 286 -12.65 32.86 -3.31
N ALA A 287 -13.04 31.73 -2.70
CA ALA A 287 -13.77 30.69 -3.46
C ALA A 287 -14.49 29.64 -2.58
N GLY A 288 -15.83 29.70 -2.55
CA GLY A 288 -16.67 28.57 -2.17
C GLY A 288 -16.88 27.61 -3.34
N LYS A 289 -16.68 26.30 -3.13
CA LYS A 289 -17.19 25.26 -4.02
C LYS A 289 -17.75 24.10 -3.22
N PHE A 290 -19.07 23.96 -3.29
CA PHE A 290 -19.81 22.74 -2.97
C PHE A 290 -19.36 21.61 -3.91
N ARG A 291 -19.17 20.41 -3.35
CA ARG A 291 -19.03 19.17 -4.11
C ARG A 291 -20.43 18.57 -4.28
N ASP A 292 -20.88 18.47 -5.52
CA ASP A 292 -22.09 17.73 -5.89
C ASP A 292 -21.61 16.48 -6.64
N THR A 293 -21.48 15.37 -5.91
CA THR A 293 -21.20 14.04 -6.48
C THR A 293 -22.33 13.13 -6.08
N LEU A 294 -23.02 12.56 -7.08
CA LEU A 294 -24.09 11.60 -6.88
C LEU A 294 -23.48 10.28 -6.36
N ASP A 295 -23.75 9.95 -5.10
CA ASP A 295 -23.28 8.72 -4.46
C ASP A 295 -24.41 7.67 -4.47
N LEU A 296 -24.27 6.66 -5.32
CA LEU A 296 -25.26 5.57 -5.43
C LEU A 296 -24.89 4.47 -4.43
N ASN A 297 -25.53 4.50 -3.26
CA ASN A 297 -25.34 3.48 -2.24
C ASN A 297 -26.05 2.14 -2.61
N VAL A 298 -25.74 1.08 -1.86
CA VAL A 298 -26.26 -0.29 -2.10
C VAL A 298 -27.80 -0.33 -2.10
N HIS A 299 -28.46 0.54 -1.32
CA HIS A 299 -29.92 0.64 -1.31
C HIS A 299 -30.46 1.29 -2.59
N ALA A 300 -29.75 2.25 -3.18
CA ALA A 300 -30.09 2.82 -4.48
C ALA A 300 -30.01 1.78 -5.60
N ILE A 301 -29.04 0.85 -5.54
CA ILE A 301 -28.93 -0.26 -6.50
C ILE A 301 -30.14 -1.21 -6.37
N ALA A 302 -30.54 -1.56 -5.13
CA ALA A 302 -31.72 -2.39 -4.88
C ALA A 302 -33.03 -1.69 -5.31
N GLU A 303 -33.12 -0.37 -5.13
CA GLU A 303 -34.25 0.44 -5.59
C GLU A 303 -34.32 0.47 -7.12
N LEU A 304 -33.18 0.61 -7.81
CA LEU A 304 -33.11 0.55 -9.28
C LEU A 304 -33.54 -0.82 -9.82
N GLN A 305 -33.17 -1.90 -9.14
CA GLN A 305 -33.65 -3.25 -9.45
C GLN A 305 -35.16 -3.40 -9.24
N GLN A 306 -35.72 -2.86 -8.15
CA GLN A 306 -37.18 -2.84 -7.94
C GLN A 306 -37.91 -2.01 -9.01
N LYS A 307 -37.29 -0.93 -9.50
CA LYS A 307 -37.81 -0.09 -10.58
C LYS A 307 -37.65 -0.71 -11.98
N GLY A 308 -37.13 -1.93 -12.08
CA GLY A 308 -36.99 -2.66 -13.33
C GLY A 308 -35.89 -2.12 -14.24
N VAL A 309 -34.91 -1.39 -13.69
CA VAL A 309 -33.72 -0.99 -14.46
C VAL A 309 -32.90 -2.26 -14.74
N PRO A 310 -32.65 -2.60 -16.02
CA PRO A 310 -31.92 -3.81 -16.36
C PRO A 310 -30.50 -3.74 -15.79
N THR A 311 -30.08 -4.82 -15.14
CA THR A 311 -28.71 -5.00 -14.70
C THR A 311 -27.79 -5.05 -15.92
N THR A 312 -26.54 -4.60 -15.75
CA THR A 312 -25.51 -4.80 -16.78
C THR A 312 -25.40 -6.28 -17.11
N ASP A 313 -25.48 -6.63 -18.40
CA ASP A 313 -25.31 -8.00 -18.87
C ASP A 313 -23.86 -8.44 -18.61
N ASP A 314 -23.69 -9.25 -17.57
CA ASP A 314 -22.42 -9.81 -17.15
C ASP A 314 -22.27 -11.29 -17.55
N SER A 315 -23.19 -11.81 -18.38
CA SER A 315 -23.10 -13.16 -18.95
C SER A 315 -21.77 -13.48 -19.65
N PRO A 316 -21.04 -12.52 -20.27
CA PRO A 316 -19.70 -12.78 -20.79
C PRO A 316 -18.66 -13.17 -19.72
N LYS A 317 -18.88 -12.84 -18.45
CA LYS A 317 -17.99 -13.23 -17.33
C LYS A 317 -18.11 -14.72 -16.97
N TYR A 318 -19.23 -15.35 -17.32
CA TYR A 318 -19.56 -16.72 -16.93
C TYR A 318 -19.62 -17.69 -18.12
N ALA A 319 -19.29 -17.21 -19.33
CA ALA A 319 -19.21 -18.03 -20.52
C ALA A 319 -17.90 -18.82 -20.57
N TYR A 320 -17.79 -19.89 -19.77
CA TYR A 320 -16.73 -20.90 -19.92
C TYR A 320 -17.34 -22.28 -20.20
N SER A 321 -16.61 -23.11 -20.95
CA SER A 321 -17.03 -24.48 -21.28
C SER A 321 -16.04 -25.49 -20.70
N TYR A 322 -16.59 -26.51 -20.05
CA TYR A 322 -15.85 -27.59 -19.40
C TYR A 322 -15.65 -28.75 -20.37
N THR A 323 -14.40 -29.15 -20.58
CA THR A 323 -14.07 -30.38 -21.31
C THR A 323 -12.90 -31.10 -20.61
N GLY A 324 -13.19 -32.07 -19.73
CA GLY A 324 -12.18 -33.03 -19.26
C GLY A 324 -12.54 -33.84 -18.00
N GLU A 325 -12.41 -35.17 -18.06
CA GLU A 325 -12.54 -36.08 -16.91
C GLU A 325 -11.19 -36.33 -16.21
N GLY A 326 -11.18 -36.32 -14.86
CA GLY A 326 -10.03 -36.71 -14.03
C GLY A 326 -9.04 -35.59 -13.66
N VAL A 327 -7.96 -35.95 -12.95
CA VAL A 327 -7.00 -35.07 -12.24
C VAL A 327 -6.14 -34.17 -13.17
N ASN A 328 -6.42 -34.17 -14.47
CA ASN A 328 -5.80 -33.31 -15.48
C ASN A 328 -6.86 -32.42 -16.16
N ALA A 329 -7.56 -31.61 -15.37
CA ALA A 329 -8.49 -30.62 -15.90
C ALA A 329 -7.73 -29.33 -16.27
N VAL A 330 -7.79 -28.95 -17.55
CA VAL A 330 -7.31 -27.64 -18.03
C VAL A 330 -8.53 -26.77 -18.28
N TYR A 331 -8.62 -25.63 -17.59
CA TYR A 331 -9.63 -24.62 -17.87
C TYR A 331 -9.02 -23.61 -18.85
N SER A 332 -9.58 -23.49 -20.04
CA SER A 332 -9.28 -22.35 -20.91
C SER A 332 -10.06 -21.13 -20.41
N ALA A 333 -9.55 -20.54 -19.32
CA ALA A 333 -9.85 -19.27 -18.66
C ALA A 333 -9.87 -19.50 -17.14
N PHE A 334 -8.76 -19.12 -16.50
CA PHE A 334 -8.46 -19.20 -15.07
C PHE A 334 -8.58 -20.60 -14.43
N SER A 335 -7.51 -21.37 -14.54
CA SER A 335 -7.18 -22.40 -13.55
C SER A 335 -5.83 -22.10 -12.91
N PHE A 336 -5.87 -21.74 -11.62
CA PHE A 336 -4.76 -21.94 -10.71
C PHE A 336 -4.98 -23.27 -9.99
N LEU A 337 -4.04 -24.19 -10.12
CA LEU A 337 -3.94 -25.39 -9.28
C LEU A 337 -2.65 -25.25 -8.48
N PHE A 338 -2.77 -24.80 -7.23
CA PHE A 338 -1.69 -24.93 -6.26
C PHE A 338 -1.86 -26.25 -5.52
N TRP A 339 -0.90 -27.15 -5.67
CA TRP A 339 -0.69 -28.23 -4.70
C TRP A 339 0.49 -27.80 -3.82
N ALA A 340 0.21 -27.50 -2.56
CA ALA A 340 1.23 -27.33 -1.54
C ALA A 340 1.03 -28.43 -0.50
N THR A 341 1.89 -29.44 -0.53
CA THR A 341 1.99 -30.43 0.55
C THR A 341 3.01 -29.88 1.54
N LEU A 342 2.54 -29.37 2.67
CA LEU A 342 3.41 -29.02 3.79
C LEU A 342 3.81 -30.33 4.50
N GLU A 343 4.95 -30.89 4.12
CA GLU A 343 5.64 -31.90 4.92
C GLU A 343 6.51 -31.19 5.97
N ASN A 344 6.18 -31.39 7.24
CA ASN A 344 6.94 -31.15 8.50
C ASN A 344 6.02 -30.59 9.59
N ASP A 345 6.37 -30.83 10.87
CA ASP A 345 5.64 -30.52 12.12
C ASP A 345 5.29 -29.02 12.38
N ARG A 346 4.88 -28.26 11.38
CA ARG A 346 4.42 -26.86 11.48
C ARG A 346 2.90 -26.82 11.61
N LYS A 347 2.40 -26.11 12.61
CA LYS A 347 0.96 -26.02 12.93
C LYS A 347 0.36 -24.76 12.32
N LEU A 348 -0.75 -24.93 11.58
CA LEU A 348 -1.66 -23.83 11.24
C LEU A 348 -2.48 -23.47 12.47
N ILE A 349 -2.55 -22.19 12.81
CA ILE A 349 -3.37 -21.68 13.92
C ILE A 349 -4.55 -20.95 13.30
N THR A 350 -5.76 -21.43 13.56
CA THR A 350 -7.01 -20.77 13.14
C THR A 350 -7.63 -20.06 14.32
N VAL A 351 -7.87 -18.75 14.18
CA VAL A 351 -8.62 -17.97 15.17
C VAL A 351 -10.08 -17.93 14.76
N PHE A 352 -10.95 -18.48 15.61
CA PHE A 352 -12.39 -18.37 15.44
C PHE A 352 -12.90 -17.11 16.16
N PRO A 353 -13.89 -16.40 15.60
CA PRO A 353 -14.62 -15.40 16.37
C PRO A 353 -15.29 -16.10 17.55
N LEU A 354 -15.00 -15.64 18.77
CA LEU A 354 -15.79 -15.98 19.96
C LEU A 354 -17.20 -15.43 19.74
N LEU A 355 -18.18 -16.31 19.54
CA LEU A 355 -19.60 -16.00 19.37
C LEU A 355 -20.20 -15.31 20.59
#